data_AF-A0A820NQA1-F1
#
_entry.id   AF-A0A820NQA1-F1
#
_cell.length_a   1.000
_cell.length_b   1.000
_cell.length_c   1.000
_cell.angle_alpha   90.00
_cell.angle_beta   90.00
_cell.angle_gamma   90.00
#
_symmetry.space_group_name_H-M   'P 1'
#
loop_
_entity.id
_entity.type
_entity.pdbx_description
1 polymer ?
#
loop_
_entity_poly.entity_id
_entity_poly.type
_entity_poly.pdbx_seq_one_letter_code
_entity_poly.pdbx_strand_id
1 'polypeptide(L)'
;MSEFIAYPLEALNETYLNLSHAHLNISFDNHLNNVINLLGNEVRKNIALFRKPVDKKQWMTSSAQVNALYDSNRNAIIIPVGMTRPFLYSSKFPHFVIYGRIGM
;
A
#
# COMPACT_ATOMS: atom_id res chain seq x y z
N MET A 1 -3.42 -12.56 14.48
CA MET A 1 -3.20 -11.15 14.14
C MET A 1 -2.05 -11.09 13.15
N SER A 2 -2.22 -10.40 12.03
CA SER A 2 -1.18 -10.27 11.00
C SER A 2 -0.61 -8.86 10.97
N GLU A 3 0.66 -8.73 10.58
CA GLU A 3 1.38 -7.44 10.60
C GLU A 3 1.91 -7.13 9.21
N PHE A 4 1.65 -5.91 8.73
CA PHE A 4 2.14 -5.38 7.47
C PHE A 4 3.01 -4.17 7.75
N ILE A 5 4.32 -4.32 7.59
CA ILE A 5 5.31 -3.30 7.98
C ILE A 5 6.04 -2.81 6.73
N ALA A 6 6.15 -1.49 6.60
CA ALA A 6 6.79 -0.76 5.50
C ALA A 6 6.13 -0.91 4.12
N TYR A 7 6.38 -2.00 3.39
CA TYR A 7 5.90 -2.19 2.01
C TYR A 7 5.78 -3.67 1.62
N PRO A 8 4.94 -4.02 0.62
CA PRO A 8 4.86 -5.38 0.08
C PRO A 8 6.16 -5.77 -0.60
N LEU A 9 6.68 -6.96 -0.33
CA LEU A 9 7.89 -7.48 -0.99
C LEU A 9 7.69 -7.64 -2.51
N GLU A 10 6.44 -7.88 -2.93
CA GLU A 10 6.03 -7.95 -4.32
C GLU A 10 6.28 -6.62 -5.07
N ALA A 11 6.31 -5.48 -4.37
CA ALA A 11 6.65 -4.19 -4.98
C ALA A 11 8.13 -4.10 -5.41
N LEU A 12 9.01 -4.96 -4.89
CA LEU A 12 10.40 -5.06 -5.34
C LEU A 12 10.55 -5.94 -6.60
N ASN A 13 9.51 -6.66 -7.00
CA ASN A 13 9.53 -7.53 -8.17
C ASN A 13 9.04 -6.78 -9.41
N GLU A 14 9.98 -6.42 -10.29
CA GLU A 14 9.70 -5.70 -11.54
C GLU A 14 8.73 -6.46 -12.44
N THR A 15 8.84 -7.80 -12.51
CA THR A 15 7.97 -8.62 -13.36
C THR A 15 6.53 -8.55 -12.88
N TYR A 16 6.33 -8.66 -11.55
CA TYR A 16 5.02 -8.51 -10.93
C TYR A 16 4.45 -7.10 -11.16
N LEU A 17 5.27 -6.06 -10.96
CA LEU A 17 4.86 -4.68 -11.14
C LEU A 17 4.43 -4.40 -12.58
N ASN A 18 5.20 -4.86 -13.57
CA ASN A 18 4.87 -4.71 -14.98
C ASN A 18 3.59 -5.46 -15.35
N LEU A 19 3.41 -6.68 -14.88
CA LEU A 19 2.18 -7.46 -15.13
C LEU A 19 0.94 -6.77 -14.54
N SER A 20 1.05 -6.20 -13.34
CA SER A 20 -0.07 -5.50 -12.69
C SER A 20 -0.51 -4.22 -13.41
N HIS A 21 0.36 -3.61 -14.21
CA HIS A 21 0.11 -2.38 -14.98
C HIS A 21 0.05 -2.62 -16.50
N ALA A 22 0.12 -3.87 -16.98
CA ALA A 22 0.18 -4.19 -18.41
C ALA A 22 -1.02 -3.68 -19.22
N HIS A 23 -2.18 -3.48 -18.57
CA HIS A 23 -3.41 -2.98 -19.21
C HIS A 23 -3.58 -1.45 -19.17
N LEU A 24 -2.61 -0.72 -18.61
CA LEU A 24 -2.64 0.74 -18.54
C LEU A 24 -1.85 1.34 -19.69
N ASN A 25 -2.51 2.18 -20.48
CA ASN A 25 -1.87 3.01 -21.49
C ASN A 25 -1.97 4.47 -21.05
N ILE A 26 -0.81 5.11 -20.87
CA ILE A 26 -0.67 6.49 -20.38
C ILE A 26 0.15 7.26 -21.42
N SER A 27 -0.36 8.42 -21.83
CA SER A 27 0.29 9.32 -22.79
C SER A 27 0.62 10.65 -22.12
N PHE A 28 1.77 11.26 -22.43
CA PHE A 28 2.17 12.52 -21.81
C PHE A 28 1.21 13.68 -22.14
N ASP A 29 0.63 13.70 -23.34
CA ASP A 29 -0.12 14.84 -23.87
C ASP A 29 -1.60 14.85 -23.46
N ASN A 30 -2.13 13.72 -22.95
CA ASN A 30 -3.56 13.53 -22.72
C ASN A 30 -3.91 13.20 -21.27
N HIS A 31 -3.79 14.21 -20.39
CA HIS A 31 -4.08 14.05 -18.95
C HIS A 31 -5.49 13.49 -18.67
N LEU A 32 -6.54 14.03 -19.31
CA LEU A 32 -7.91 13.58 -19.06
C LEU A 32 -8.12 12.10 -19.42
N ASN A 33 -7.61 11.66 -20.57
CA ASN A 33 -7.71 10.26 -20.97
C ASN A 33 -6.91 9.35 -20.02
N ASN A 34 -5.76 9.80 -19.52
CA ASN A 34 -5.00 9.03 -18.53
C ASN A 34 -5.81 8.82 -17.25
N VAL A 35 -6.49 9.85 -16.75
CA VAL A 35 -7.36 9.74 -15.57
C VAL A 35 -8.51 8.77 -15.82
N ILE A 36 -9.18 8.87 -16.97
CA ILE A 36 -10.27 7.93 -17.34
C ILE A 36 -9.75 6.49 -17.43
N ASN A 37 -8.58 6.28 -18.05
CA ASN A 37 -7.95 4.96 -18.17
C ASN A 37 -7.59 4.38 -16.81
N LEU A 38 -7.04 5.20 -15.89
CA LEU A 38 -6.73 4.80 -14.52
C LEU A 38 -7.99 4.39 -13.77
N LEU A 39 -9.04 5.22 -13.78
CA LEU A 39 -10.31 4.92 -13.12
C LEU A 39 -10.95 3.64 -13.68
N GLY A 40 -10.99 3.49 -14.99
CA GLY A 40 -11.53 2.29 -15.65
C GLY A 40 -10.71 1.02 -15.33
N ASN A 41 -9.40 1.15 -15.12
CA ASN A 41 -8.56 0.03 -14.70
C ASN A 41 -8.85 -0.39 -13.26
N GLU A 42 -9.03 0.56 -12.34
CA GLU A 42 -9.37 0.26 -10.94
C GLU A 42 -10.74 -0.42 -10.83
N VAL A 43 -11.73 0.04 -11.59
CA VAL A 43 -13.05 -0.65 -11.67
C VAL A 43 -12.90 -2.07 -12.19
N ARG A 44 -12.11 -2.29 -13.26
CA ARG A 44 -11.85 -3.63 -13.80
C ARG A 44 -11.18 -4.56 -12.79
N LYS A 45 -10.17 -4.07 -12.05
CA LYS A 45 -9.51 -4.84 -10.98
C LYS A 45 -10.51 -5.24 -9.89
N ASN A 46 -11.34 -4.30 -9.44
CA ASN A 46 -12.34 -4.56 -8.41
C ASN A 46 -13.39 -5.59 -8.86
N ILE A 47 -13.88 -5.49 -10.10
CA ILE A 47 -14.81 -6.48 -10.67
C ILE A 47 -14.13 -7.85 -10.82
N ALA A 48 -12.84 -7.89 -11.19
CA ALA A 48 -12.09 -9.15 -11.32
C ALA A 48 -11.86 -9.87 -9.99
N LEU A 49 -12.04 -9.20 -8.85
CA LEU A 49 -12.03 -9.79 -7.51
C LEU A 49 -13.40 -10.37 -7.12
N PHE A 50 -14.47 -10.06 -7.86
CA PHE A 50 -15.80 -10.59 -7.58
C PHE A 50 -15.81 -12.12 -7.66
N ARG A 51 -16.38 -12.77 -6.64
CA ARG A 51 -16.40 -14.24 -6.45
C ARG A 51 -15.03 -14.92 -6.22
N LYS A 52 -13.94 -14.15 -6.10
CA LYS A 52 -12.65 -14.70 -5.67
C LYS A 52 -12.55 -14.70 -4.15
N PRO A 53 -11.82 -15.65 -3.54
CA PRO A 53 -11.55 -15.60 -2.11
C PRO A 53 -10.74 -14.34 -1.76
N VAL A 54 -10.96 -13.81 -0.55
CA VAL A 54 -10.21 -12.66 -0.05
C VAL A 54 -8.75 -13.05 0.15
N ASP A 55 -7.84 -12.36 -0.53
CA ASP A 55 -6.41 -12.50 -0.29
C ASP A 55 -6.03 -11.75 0.99
N LYS A 56 -5.70 -12.50 2.04
CA LYS A 56 -5.29 -11.95 3.33
C LYS A 56 -3.91 -11.30 3.30
N LYS A 57 -3.08 -11.58 2.29
CA LYS A 57 -1.72 -11.02 2.14
C LYS A 57 -1.69 -9.71 1.36
N GLN A 58 -2.78 -9.36 0.69
CA GLN A 58 -2.83 -8.15 -0.12
C GLN A 58 -2.77 -6.89 0.75
N TRP A 59 -1.96 -5.92 0.37
CA TRP A 59 -1.93 -4.62 1.04
C TRP A 59 -3.15 -3.77 0.69
N MET A 60 -3.77 -3.16 1.70
CA MET A 60 -4.96 -2.31 1.53
C MET A 60 -4.63 -0.86 1.23
N THR A 61 -3.43 -0.40 1.62
CA THR A 61 -3.02 0.99 1.46
C THR A 61 -1.66 1.09 0.77
N SER A 62 -1.41 2.28 0.22
CA SER A 62 -0.11 2.64 -0.33
C SER A 62 0.93 2.71 0.78
N SER A 63 2.09 2.11 0.54
CA SER A 63 3.25 2.15 1.44
C SER A 63 3.72 3.58 1.74
N ALA A 64 3.48 4.53 0.84
CA ALA A 64 3.90 5.93 1.01
C ALA A 64 3.04 6.74 2.00
N GLN A 65 1.91 6.19 2.48
CA GLN A 65 1.01 6.91 3.39
C GLN A 65 1.64 7.10 4.78
N VAL A 66 1.51 8.30 5.34
CA VAL A 66 1.95 8.62 6.72
C VAL A 66 0.79 8.38 7.68
N ASN A 67 0.45 7.11 7.90
CA ASN A 67 -0.63 6.72 8.81
C ASN A 67 -0.39 5.29 9.34
N ALA A 68 -1.12 4.86 10.36
CA ALA A 68 -1.22 3.46 10.77
C ALA A 68 -2.69 3.05 10.82
N LEU A 69 -3.00 1.82 10.40
CA LEU A 69 -4.37 1.36 10.20
C LEU A 69 -4.56 -0.04 10.79
N TYR A 70 -5.74 -0.28 11.32
CA TYR A 70 -6.20 -1.62 11.70
C TYR A 70 -7.32 -2.06 10.75
N ASP A 71 -7.16 -3.22 10.10
CA ASP A 71 -8.20 -3.88 9.32
C ASP A 71 -8.88 -4.94 10.18
N SER A 72 -10.12 -4.66 10.59
CA SER A 72 -10.93 -5.56 11.40
C SER A 72 -11.35 -6.85 10.67
N ASN A 73 -11.52 -6.80 9.35
CA ASN A 73 -11.92 -7.97 8.56
C ASN A 73 -10.79 -9.00 8.46
N ARG A 74 -9.54 -8.55 8.50
CA ARG A 74 -8.35 -9.40 8.42
C ARG A 74 -7.68 -9.62 9.76
N ASN A 75 -8.08 -8.88 10.79
CA ASN A 75 -7.38 -8.79 12.06
C ASN A 75 -5.89 -8.49 11.85
N ALA A 76 -5.62 -7.38 11.15
CA ALA A 76 -4.28 -7.01 10.73
C ALA A 76 -3.94 -5.53 11.03
N ILE A 77 -2.72 -5.30 11.53
CA ILE A 77 -2.14 -3.96 11.67
C ILE A 77 -1.29 -3.66 10.45
N ILE A 78 -1.43 -2.44 9.91
CA ILE A 78 -0.70 -1.95 8.76
C ILE A 78 0.05 -0.68 9.16
N ILE A 79 1.38 -0.73 9.10
CA ILE A 79 2.31 0.37 9.35
C ILE A 79 3.13 0.59 8.07
N PRO A 80 2.69 1.48 7.17
CA PRO A 80 3.39 1.84 5.93
C PRO A 80 4.72 2.56 6.19
N VAL A 81 5.62 2.53 5.20
CA VAL A 81 6.94 3.21 5.27
C VAL A 81 6.83 4.72 5.46
N GLY A 82 5.71 5.34 5.07
CA GLY A 82 5.45 6.75 5.36
C GLY A 82 5.47 7.06 6.86
N MET A 83 5.08 6.12 7.73
CA MET A 83 5.10 6.27 9.19
C MET A 83 6.51 6.17 9.78
N THR A 84 7.48 5.56 9.08
CA THR A 84 8.86 5.36 9.57
C THR A 84 9.83 6.47 9.17
N ARG A 85 9.32 7.69 8.91
CA ARG A 85 10.14 8.84 8.54
C ARG A 85 10.98 9.35 9.72
N PRO A 86 12.12 10.05 9.48
CA PRO A 86 13.05 10.47 10.54
C PRO A 86 12.44 11.28 11.70
N PHE A 87 11.35 12.02 11.47
CA PHE A 87 10.64 12.75 12.53
C PHE A 87 9.80 11.84 13.43
N LEU A 88 9.39 10.66 12.96
CA LEU A 88 8.51 9.72 13.65
C LEU A 88 9.30 8.54 14.21
N TYR A 89 10.26 8.01 13.45
CA TYR A 89 11.12 6.89 13.82
C TYR A 89 12.59 7.17 13.47
N SER A 90 13.49 6.86 14.40
CA SER A 90 14.92 6.76 14.13
C SER A 90 15.53 5.79 15.12
N SER A 91 16.42 4.90 14.65
CA SER A 91 17.20 4.03 15.54
C SER A 91 18.13 4.80 16.49
N LYS A 92 18.34 6.11 16.23
CA LYS A 92 19.13 7.00 17.09
C LYS A 92 18.32 7.63 18.22
N PHE A 93 16.99 7.56 18.19
CA PHE A 93 16.18 8.13 19.26
C PHE A 93 16.23 7.26 20.51
N PRO A 94 16.20 7.87 21.71
CA PRO A 94 16.04 7.11 22.94
C PRO A 94 14.78 6.25 22.89
N HIS A 95 14.84 5.03 23.43
CA HIS A 95 13.73 4.08 23.35
C HIS A 95 12.40 4.64 23.87
N PHE A 96 12.42 5.44 24.94
CA PHE A 96 11.20 6.06 25.48
C PHE A 96 10.50 6.99 24.48
N VAL A 97 11.25 7.66 23.59
CA VAL A 97 10.70 8.50 22.52
C VAL A 97 10.03 7.64 21.45
N ILE A 98 10.65 6.52 21.08
CA ILE A 98 10.11 5.58 20.09
C ILE A 98 8.82 4.94 20.63
N TYR A 99 8.83 4.45 21.87
CA TYR A 99 7.65 3.88 22.51
C TYR A 99 6.52 4.91 22.66
N GLY A 100 6.83 6.14 23.05
CA GLY A 100 5.82 7.20 23.17
C GLY A 100 5.24 7.68 21.84
N ARG A 101 5.94 7.49 20.71
CA ARG A 101 5.50 7.96 19.39
C ARG A 101 4.81 6.89 18.54
N ILE A 102 5.36 5.68 18.53
CA ILE A 102 4.91 4.59 17.64
C ILE A 102 4.35 3.40 18.44
N GLY A 103 4.79 3.22 19.69
CA GLY A 103 4.34 2.11 20.53
C GLY A 103 3.02 2.35 21.28
N MET A 104 2.42 3.55 21.14
CA MET A 104 1.07 3.90 21.61
C MET A 104 0.01 3.30 20.68
#